data_AF-A0A382PN37-F1
#
_entry.id   AF-A0A382PN37-F1
#
_cell.length_a   1.000
_cell.length_b   1.000
_cell.length_c   1.000
_cell.angle_alpha   90.00
_cell.angle_beta   90.00
_cell.angle_gamma   90.00
#
_symmetry.space_group_name_H-M   'P 1'
#
loop_
_entity.id
_entity.type
_entity.pdbx_description
1 polymer ?
#
loop_
_entity_poly.entity_id
_entity_poly.type
_entity_poly.pdbx_seq_one_letter_code
_entity_poly.pdbx_strand_id
1 'polypeptide(L)'
;MNKKVGRPASNNVPYFPHYTETSNELMFLERKHGAEGYRAYYRLFEMVAKAEHHHIHIKTENQKLTFRYTMNVDKKILDDVINYLVEIEFIDQELYKDKQIIWIPRFIEKFREVYRKRERSLPYKQGNTIIVSATETHSKEKKS
;
A
#
# COMPACT_ATOMS: atom_id res chain seq x y z
N MET A 1 32.63 -7.58 -20.90
CA MET A 1 32.38 -7.50 -19.45
C MET A 1 30.89 -7.71 -19.20
N ASN A 2 30.48 -8.86 -18.65
CA ASN A 2 29.09 -9.07 -18.25
C ASN A 2 28.76 -8.11 -17.10
N LYS A 3 27.83 -7.17 -17.32
CA LYS A 3 27.24 -6.37 -16.25
C LYS A 3 26.62 -7.37 -15.26
N LYS A 4 27.15 -7.41 -14.03
CA LYS A 4 26.44 -8.07 -12.93
C LYS A 4 25.11 -7.33 -12.78
N VAL A 5 24.01 -7.99 -13.12
CA VAL A 5 22.67 -7.48 -12.87
C VAL A 5 22.51 -7.49 -11.36
N GLY A 6 22.60 -6.30 -10.74
CA GLY A 6 22.27 -6.14 -9.33
C GLY A 6 20.81 -6.49 -9.07
N ARG A 7 20.45 -6.75 -7.80
CA ARG A 7 19.05 -7.00 -7.41
C ARG A 7 18.16 -5.87 -7.97
N PRO A 8 17.03 -6.19 -8.63
CA PRO A 8 16.07 -5.17 -9.05
C PRO A 8 15.73 -4.24 -7.90
N ALA A 9 15.68 -2.96 -8.19
CA ALA A 9 15.47 -1.98 -7.15
C ALA A 9 14.04 -2.08 -6.60
N SER A 10 13.92 -2.20 -5.28
CA SER A 10 12.62 -2.40 -4.65
C SER A 10 11.77 -1.11 -4.62
N ASN A 11 10.50 -1.24 -4.98
CA ASN A 11 9.46 -0.22 -4.83
C ASN A 11 8.47 -0.56 -3.70
N ASN A 12 8.91 -1.40 -2.75
CA ASN A 12 8.19 -1.69 -1.51
C ASN A 12 9.03 -1.30 -0.29
N VAL A 13 8.42 -1.35 0.90
CA VAL A 13 9.10 -1.06 2.17
C VAL A 13 8.82 -2.22 3.14
N PRO A 14 9.87 -2.90 3.65
CA PRO A 14 9.72 -4.07 4.51
C PRO A 14 9.40 -3.73 5.97
N TYR A 15 9.09 -2.46 6.27
CA TYR A 15 8.78 -1.97 7.61
C TYR A 15 7.81 -0.79 7.52
N PHE A 16 7.07 -0.56 8.59
CA PHE A 16 6.40 0.71 8.85
C PHE A 16 6.43 0.97 10.36
N PRO A 17 6.45 2.24 10.80
CA PRO A 17 6.36 2.58 12.21
C PRO A 17 5.00 2.15 12.78
N HIS A 18 5.03 1.36 13.85
CA HIS A 18 3.87 1.12 14.69
C HIS A 18 3.84 2.21 15.77
N TYR A 19 2.94 3.17 15.62
CA TYR A 19 2.82 4.31 16.53
C TYR A 19 2.07 3.91 17.79
N THR A 20 2.52 4.44 18.93
CA THR A 20 1.85 4.23 20.23
C THR A 20 0.56 5.02 20.36
N GLU A 21 0.41 6.10 19.59
CA GLU A 21 -0.82 6.86 19.50
C GLU A 21 -1.89 6.06 18.74
N THR A 22 -3.07 5.95 19.33
CA THR A 22 -4.22 5.30 18.69
C THR A 22 -4.97 6.31 17.86
N SER A 23 -5.07 6.07 16.56
CA SER A 23 -5.88 6.91 15.67
C SER A 23 -7.37 6.61 15.83
N ASN A 24 -8.23 7.53 15.40
CA ASN A 24 -9.68 7.41 15.59
C ASN A 24 -10.26 6.18 14.87
N GLU A 25 -9.78 5.92 13.67
CA GLU A 25 -10.13 4.79 12.83
C GLU A 25 -9.68 3.46 13.44
N LEU A 26 -8.47 3.40 14.02
CA LEU A 26 -8.01 2.21 14.74
C LEU A 26 -8.87 1.98 15.98
N MET A 27 -9.10 3.03 16.78
CA MET A 27 -9.95 2.98 17.97
C MET A 27 -11.37 2.50 17.63
N PHE A 28 -11.96 3.01 16.55
CA PHE A 28 -13.30 2.60 16.10
C PHE A 28 -13.34 1.12 15.72
N LEU A 29 -12.40 0.67 14.87
CA LEU A 29 -12.33 -0.72 14.40
C LEU A 29 -12.08 -1.69 15.56
N GLU A 30 -11.19 -1.34 16.49
CA GLU A 30 -10.90 -2.14 17.67
C GLU A 30 -12.09 -2.20 18.62
N ARG A 31 -12.81 -1.10 18.85
CA ARG A 31 -14.04 -1.12 19.68
C ARG A 31 -15.16 -1.94 19.04
N LYS A 32 -15.29 -1.89 17.71
CA LYS A 32 -16.36 -2.58 16.98
C LYS A 32 -16.10 -4.08 16.80
N HIS A 33 -14.86 -4.47 16.55
CA HIS A 33 -14.48 -5.84 16.16
C HIS A 33 -13.43 -6.49 17.07
N GLY A 34 -13.04 -5.83 18.17
CA GLY A 34 -12.03 -6.32 19.10
C GLY A 34 -10.66 -6.51 18.45
N ALA A 35 -9.95 -7.54 18.88
CA ALA A 35 -8.63 -7.89 18.37
C ALA A 35 -8.61 -8.17 16.85
N GLU A 36 -9.73 -8.61 16.26
CA GLU A 36 -9.81 -8.83 14.83
C GLU A 36 -9.85 -7.53 14.02
N GLY A 37 -10.50 -6.47 14.55
CA GLY A 37 -10.48 -5.15 13.94
C GLY A 37 -9.07 -4.54 13.94
N TYR A 38 -8.38 -4.65 15.08
CA TYR A 38 -6.97 -4.27 15.21
C TYR A 38 -6.09 -5.04 14.22
N ARG A 39 -6.25 -6.37 14.16
CA ARG A 39 -5.52 -7.24 13.23
C ARG A 39 -5.77 -6.85 11.78
N ALA A 40 -7.01 -6.62 11.38
CA ALA A 40 -7.35 -6.22 10.02
C ALA A 40 -6.67 -4.90 9.64
N TYR A 41 -6.72 -3.89 10.52
CA TYR A 41 -6.11 -2.59 10.27
C TYR A 41 -4.60 -2.68 10.02
N TYR A 42 -3.85 -3.39 10.89
CA TYR A 42 -2.40 -3.53 10.71
C TYR A 42 -2.02 -4.51 9.59
N ARG A 43 -2.79 -5.58 9.34
CA ARG A 43 -2.57 -6.45 8.18
C ARG A 43 -2.73 -5.70 6.86
N LEU A 44 -3.69 -4.78 6.77
CA LEU A 44 -3.83 -3.90 5.61
C LEU A 44 -2.55 -3.09 5.37
N PHE A 45 -1.97 -2.51 6.43
CA PHE A 45 -0.73 -1.73 6.33
C PHE A 45 0.46 -2.59 5.92
N GLU A 46 0.58 -3.79 6.47
CA GLU A 46 1.62 -4.75 6.06
C GLU A 46 1.52 -5.06 4.56
N MET A 47 0.32 -5.32 4.07
CA MET A 47 0.10 -5.63 2.66
C MET A 47 0.43 -4.44 1.77
N VAL A 48 -0.01 -3.23 2.12
CA VAL A 48 0.26 -2.01 1.37
C VAL A 48 1.76 -1.67 1.39
N ALA A 49 2.45 -1.83 2.52
CA ALA A 49 3.90 -1.60 2.60
C ALA A 49 4.69 -2.57 1.72
N LYS A 50 4.28 -3.85 1.67
CA LYS A 50 4.93 -4.92 0.88
C LYS A 50 4.59 -4.89 -0.60
N ALA A 51 3.43 -4.34 -0.97
CA ALA A 51 2.99 -4.23 -2.34
C ALA A 51 3.94 -3.36 -3.17
N GLU A 52 4.15 -3.76 -4.42
CA GLU A 52 4.93 -2.96 -5.35
C GLU A 52 4.23 -1.61 -5.58
N HIS A 53 4.97 -0.52 -5.42
CA HIS A 53 4.44 0.85 -5.49
C HIS A 53 3.24 1.10 -4.56
N HIS A 54 3.14 0.35 -3.47
CA HIS A 54 2.19 0.59 -2.37
C HIS A 54 0.70 0.61 -2.75
N HIS A 55 0.32 -0.16 -3.77
CA HIS A 55 -1.09 -0.34 -4.11
C HIS A 55 -1.41 -1.81 -4.33
N ILE A 56 -2.64 -2.20 -4.00
CA ILE A 56 -3.09 -3.59 -4.11
C ILE A 56 -4.24 -3.64 -5.10
N HIS A 57 -4.08 -4.39 -6.18
CA HIS A 57 -5.19 -4.72 -7.08
C HIS A 57 -6.01 -5.86 -6.49
N ILE A 58 -7.33 -5.66 -6.42
CA ILE A 58 -8.33 -6.66 -6.02
C ILE A 58 -9.41 -6.82 -7.11
N LYS A 59 -9.00 -6.71 -8.38
CA LYS A 59 -9.91 -6.70 -9.52
C LYS A 59 -10.41 -8.10 -9.89
N THR A 60 -9.54 -9.09 -9.88
CA THR A 60 -9.89 -10.48 -10.22
C THR A 60 -10.25 -11.27 -8.97
N GLU A 61 -11.03 -12.35 -9.13
CA GLU A 61 -11.38 -13.22 -8.00
C GLU A 61 -10.15 -13.82 -7.30
N ASN A 62 -9.12 -14.19 -8.05
CA ASN A 62 -7.87 -14.67 -7.47
C ASN A 62 -7.17 -13.60 -6.61
N GLN A 63 -7.17 -12.35 -7.07
CA GLN A 63 -6.61 -11.23 -6.29
C GLN A 63 -7.43 -10.97 -5.01
N LYS A 64 -8.75 -10.96 -5.10
CA LYS A 64 -9.65 -10.81 -3.93
C LYS A 64 -9.44 -11.93 -2.92
N LEU A 65 -9.32 -13.17 -3.40
CA LEU A 65 -9.12 -14.34 -2.55
C LEU A 65 -7.75 -14.30 -1.86
N THR A 66 -6.71 -13.95 -2.61
CA THR A 66 -5.35 -13.76 -2.07
C THR A 66 -5.33 -12.66 -1.01
N PHE A 67 -6.00 -11.52 -1.28
CA PHE A 67 -6.15 -10.44 -0.32
C PHE A 67 -6.84 -10.91 0.95
N ARG A 68 -8.02 -11.53 0.82
CA ARG A 68 -8.80 -12.04 1.94
C ARG A 68 -8.01 -13.03 2.80
N TYR A 69 -7.32 -13.99 2.20
CA TYR A 69 -6.52 -14.97 2.95
C TYR A 69 -5.32 -14.34 3.64
N THR A 70 -4.69 -13.34 3.04
CA THR A 70 -3.57 -12.62 3.65
C THR A 70 -4.01 -11.76 4.83
N MET A 71 -5.20 -11.15 4.76
CA MET A 71 -5.81 -10.39 5.86
C MET A 71 -6.11 -11.26 7.07
N ASN A 72 -6.37 -12.56 6.86
CA ASN A 72 -6.53 -13.58 7.90
C ASN A 72 -7.50 -13.17 9.01
N VAL A 73 -8.67 -12.67 8.63
CA VAL A 73 -9.79 -12.30 9.53
C VAL A 73 -11.10 -12.85 8.95
N ASP A 74 -12.15 -12.90 9.75
CA ASP A 74 -13.48 -13.26 9.26
C ASP A 74 -13.91 -12.37 8.06
N LYS A 75 -14.67 -12.95 7.12
CA LYS A 75 -15.11 -12.24 5.91
C LYS A 75 -15.90 -10.99 6.25
N LYS A 76 -16.86 -11.10 7.19
CA LYS A 76 -17.75 -10.00 7.54
C LYS A 76 -16.97 -8.86 8.20
N ILE A 77 -16.00 -9.19 9.05
CA ILE A 77 -15.12 -8.20 9.67
C ILE A 77 -14.26 -7.51 8.62
N LEU A 78 -13.68 -8.26 7.67
CA LEU A 78 -12.91 -7.67 6.58
C LEU A 78 -13.76 -6.72 5.73
N ASP A 79 -14.95 -7.15 5.32
CA ASP A 79 -15.86 -6.35 4.51
C ASP A 79 -16.25 -5.06 5.27
N ASP A 80 -16.58 -5.16 6.56
CA ASP A 80 -16.90 -4.00 7.42
C ASP A 80 -15.72 -3.03 7.56
N VAL A 81 -14.50 -3.55 7.78
CA VAL A 81 -13.28 -2.74 7.92
C VAL A 81 -12.99 -1.98 6.63
N ILE A 82 -13.01 -2.65 5.48
CA ILE A 82 -12.69 -2.01 4.20
C ILE A 82 -13.77 -0.99 3.82
N ASN A 83 -15.05 -1.32 4.01
CA ASN A 83 -16.14 -0.38 3.75
C ASN A 83 -16.02 0.88 4.61
N TYR A 84 -15.75 0.73 5.91
CA TYR A 84 -15.52 1.86 6.80
C TYR A 84 -14.33 2.71 6.37
N LEU A 85 -13.18 2.09 6.05
CA LEU A 85 -11.98 2.83 5.64
C LEU A 85 -12.14 3.53 4.29
N VAL A 86 -12.96 3.00 3.39
CA VAL A 86 -13.35 3.69 2.13
C VAL A 86 -14.30 4.85 2.42
N GLU A 87 -15.28 4.66 3.30
CA GLU A 87 -16.27 5.68 3.68
C GLU A 87 -15.63 6.92 4.29
N ILE A 88 -14.62 6.75 5.15
CA ILE A 88 -13.90 7.87 5.78
C ILE A 88 -12.72 8.39 4.93
N GLU A 89 -12.65 7.99 3.66
CA GLU A 89 -11.59 8.35 2.70
C GLU A 89 -10.17 8.04 3.22
N PHE A 90 -10.02 7.02 4.06
CA PHE A 90 -8.72 6.51 4.47
C PHE A 90 -8.10 5.66 3.34
N ILE A 91 -8.93 4.83 2.71
CA ILE A 91 -8.68 4.23 1.40
C ILE A 91 -9.29 5.15 0.34
N ASP A 92 -8.55 5.45 -0.73
CA ASP A 92 -9.04 6.30 -1.82
C ASP A 92 -10.28 5.69 -2.48
N GLN A 93 -11.40 6.41 -2.35
CA GLN A 93 -12.71 5.91 -2.75
C GLN A 93 -12.83 5.68 -4.26
N GLU A 94 -12.29 6.58 -5.08
CA GLU A 94 -12.38 6.51 -6.54
C GLU A 94 -11.57 5.33 -7.08
N LEU A 95 -10.31 5.18 -6.63
CA LEU A 95 -9.46 4.05 -7.02
C LEU A 95 -10.04 2.72 -6.54
N TYR A 96 -10.63 2.69 -5.34
CA TYR A 96 -11.25 1.47 -4.83
C TYR A 96 -12.49 1.09 -5.64
N LYS A 97 -13.44 2.01 -5.81
CA LYS A 97 -14.73 1.72 -6.47
C LYS A 97 -14.55 1.47 -7.97
N ASP A 98 -13.80 2.32 -8.67
CA ASP A 98 -13.73 2.29 -10.13
C ASP A 98 -12.66 1.35 -10.67
N LYS A 99 -11.54 1.21 -9.93
CA LYS A 99 -10.37 0.46 -10.39
C LYS A 99 -10.10 -0.80 -9.59
N GLN A 100 -10.81 -1.02 -8.47
CA GLN A 100 -10.57 -2.12 -7.54
C GLN A 100 -9.11 -2.08 -7.04
N ILE A 101 -8.65 -0.88 -6.67
CA ILE A 101 -7.30 -0.63 -6.14
C ILE A 101 -7.41 -0.11 -4.72
N ILE A 102 -6.74 -0.78 -3.78
CA ILE A 102 -6.52 -0.26 -2.44
C ILE A 102 -5.32 0.68 -2.51
N TRP A 103 -5.56 1.96 -2.23
CA TRP A 103 -4.57 3.02 -2.16
C TRP A 103 -4.78 3.84 -0.88
N ILE A 104 -3.73 4.04 -0.09
CA ILE A 104 -3.80 4.74 1.21
C ILE A 104 -2.81 5.91 1.20
N PRO A 105 -3.19 7.09 0.67
CA PRO A 105 -2.26 8.20 0.44
C PRO A 105 -1.49 8.60 1.70
N ARG A 106 -2.20 8.79 2.83
CA ARG A 106 -1.62 9.22 4.11
C ARG A 106 -0.60 8.23 4.67
N PHE A 107 -0.74 6.95 4.37
CA PHE A 107 0.22 5.94 4.81
C PHE A 107 1.47 5.94 3.94
N ILE A 108 1.32 6.13 2.62
CA ILE A 108 2.42 6.14 1.65
C ILE A 108 3.36 7.32 1.87
N GLU A 109 2.82 8.47 2.28
CA GLU A 109 3.63 9.62 2.68
C GLU A 109 4.64 9.30 3.79
N LYS A 110 4.37 8.30 4.64
CA LYS A 110 5.31 7.86 5.68
C LYS A 110 6.58 7.23 5.10
N PHE A 111 6.59 6.84 3.83
CA PHE A 111 7.75 6.27 3.14
C PHE A 111 8.61 7.32 2.43
N ARG A 112 8.31 8.61 2.56
CA ARG A 112 9.03 9.71 1.89
C ARG A 112 10.54 9.63 2.07
N GLU A 113 11.02 9.44 3.30
CA GLU A 113 12.46 9.34 3.57
C GLU A 113 13.10 8.10 2.94
N VAL A 114 12.36 6.98 2.83
CA VAL A 114 12.86 5.77 2.16
C VAL A 114 13.01 6.01 0.68
N TYR A 115 12.03 6.64 0.03
CA TYR A 115 12.07 6.97 -1.38
C TYR A 115 13.11 8.03 -1.71
N ARG A 116 13.27 9.03 -0.84
CA ARG A 116 14.34 10.04 -0.94
C ARG A 116 15.72 9.39 -0.95
N LYS A 117 15.98 8.45 -0.02
CA LYS A 117 17.25 7.68 0.03
C LYS A 117 17.45 6.77 -1.19
N ARG A 118 16.39 6.44 -1.91
CA ARG A 118 16.42 5.66 -3.15
C ARG A 118 16.49 6.53 -4.41
N GLU A 119 16.57 7.86 -4.26
CA GLU A 119 16.58 8.83 -5.35
C GLU A 119 15.36 8.67 -6.27
N ARG A 120 14.18 8.43 -5.67
CA ARG A 120 12.91 8.25 -6.37
C ARG A 120 11.82 9.09 -5.76
N SER A 121 10.83 9.46 -6.57
CA SER A 121 9.61 10.06 -6.04
C SER A 121 8.69 8.99 -5.47
N LEU A 122 7.95 9.34 -4.42
CA LEU A 122 6.84 8.51 -3.98
C LEU A 122 5.83 8.35 -5.14
N PRO A 123 5.18 7.19 -5.25
CA PRO A 123 4.03 7.06 -6.11
C PRO A 123 2.90 7.98 -5.63
N TYR A 124 2.19 8.60 -6.56
CA TYR A 124 1.11 9.54 -6.26
C TYR A 124 -0.06 9.36 -7.23
N LYS A 125 -1.26 9.76 -6.80
CA LYS A 125 -2.46 9.71 -7.64
C LYS A 125 -2.55 10.97 -8.51
N GLN A 126 -2.81 10.80 -9.81
CA GLN A 126 -3.14 11.87 -10.75
C GLN A 126 -4.41 11.51 -11.52
N GLY A 127 -5.49 12.26 -11.29
CA GLY A 127 -6.83 11.83 -11.72
C GLY A 127 -7.13 10.45 -11.16
N ASN A 128 -7.55 9.50 -12.01
CA ASN A 128 -7.89 8.13 -11.59
C ASN A 128 -6.76 7.11 -11.88
N THR A 129 -5.50 7.56 -11.87
CA THR A 129 -4.30 6.72 -12.13
C THR A 129 -3.23 6.96 -11.08
N ILE A 130 -2.45 5.92 -10.75
CA ILE A 130 -1.26 6.03 -9.90
C ILE A 130 -0.04 6.23 -10.79
N ILE A 131 0.67 7.33 -10.58
CA ILE A 131 1.92 7.65 -11.27
C ILE A 131 3.08 7.14 -10.42
N VAL A 132 3.98 6.41 -11.07
CA VAL A 132 5.21 5.88 -10.46
C VAL A 132 6.39 6.49 -11.19
N SER A 133 7.44 6.90 -10.47
CA SER A 133 8.66 7.35 -11.14
C SER A 133 9.27 6.18 -11.91
N ALA A 134 9.43 6.34 -13.23
CA ALA A 134 10.31 5.47 -14.00
C ALA A 134 11.72 5.61 -13.42
N THR A 135 12.37 4.49 -13.14
CA THR A 135 13.81 4.52 -12.89
C THR A 135 14.48 5.03 -14.15
N GLU A 136 15.18 6.16 -14.08
CA GLU A 136 16.22 6.46 -15.04
C GLU A 136 17.22 5.30 -14.98
N THR A 137 17.16 4.40 -15.97
CA THR A 137 18.35 3.67 -16.37
C THR A 137 19.36 4.72 -16.79
N HIS A 138 20.22 5.16 -15.87
CA HIS A 138 21.44 5.87 -16.24
C HIS A 138 22.35 4.91 -17.02
N SER A 139 22.02 4.67 -18.28
CA SER A 139 23.00 4.48 -19.32
C SER A 139 23.75 5.80 -19.43
N LYS A 140 24.82 5.95 -18.63
CA LYS A 140 25.88 6.92 -18.92
C LYS A 140 26.39 6.57 -20.32
N GLU A 141 25.90 7.28 -21.33
CA GLU A 141 26.63 7.46 -22.58
C GLU A 141 27.97 8.07 -22.20
N LYS A 142 29.02 7.25 -22.24
CA LYS A 142 30.37 7.78 -22.38
C LYS A 142 30.41 8.48 -23.73
N LYS A 143 30.34 9.81 -23.71
CA LYS A 143 30.87 10.62 -24.82
C LYS A 143 32.33 10.19 -25.01
N SER A 144 32.60 9.59 -26.16
CA SER A 144 33.93 9.51 -26.76
C SER A 144 34.06 10.63 -27.78
#